data_AF-A0A8X7SEK7-F1
#
_entry.id   AF-A0A8X7SEK7-F1
#
_cell.length_a   1.000
_cell.length_b   1.000
_cell.length_c   1.000
_cell.angle_alpha   90.00
_cell.angle_beta   90.00
_cell.angle_gamma   90.00
#
_symmetry.space_group_name_H-M   'P 1'
#
loop_
_entity.id
_entity.type
_entity.pdbx_description
1 polymer ?
#
loop_
_entity_poly.entity_id
_entity_poly.type
_entity_poly.pdbx_seq_one_letter_code
_entity_poly.pdbx_strand_id
1 'polypeptide(L)'
;MEATQKHIIQDGSPMFYHQPSVKQMDISVQTFDSYCTLESSSGTKSHHPCPNNNNITSSTTSFSSNGSPVSQSNTNNNTSQFSPEDNNNSPLSGSSATNNNETELSLMLKDLETAMMEPDLDTSFNGYEFGQQQQQQHRAASSAMYRSMEMISRGDLKGTLYECAKAVENCDVAMTEWLISQLQLMVSVSGEPVQRLGAYMLEGLVARLASSGSSIYKALRCKDPTGPELLTYMHILYEACPYFKFGYESANGAIAEAVKNESFVHIIDFQISQGGQWVSLIRALGARPGGPPRVRITGIDDPRSSFARQGGLELVGQRLGKLAEMCGVPFEFHGAALCCTEVEIEKLGVRNGEALAVNFPLVLHHMPDESVTVENHRDRLLRLVKRLSPNVVTLVEQEANTNTAPFLPRFVETMNHYLAVFESIDVKLARDHKERINVEQHCLAREVVNLIACEGVEREERHEPLGKWRSRFHMAGFKPYPLSSYVNATIKGLLESYSEKYTLEERDGALYLGWKNQPLITSCAWR
;
A
#
# COMPACT_ATOMS: atom_id res chain seq x y z
N MET A 1 36.80 -10.08 -54.43
CA MET A 1 37.24 -9.11 -55.46
C MET A 1 36.53 -9.48 -56.74
N GLU A 2 35.97 -8.51 -57.46
CA GLU A 2 35.66 -8.54 -58.91
C GLU A 2 34.69 -9.65 -59.44
N ALA A 3 33.91 -9.47 -60.51
CA ALA A 3 33.76 -8.33 -61.42
C ALA A 3 32.27 -8.05 -61.77
N THR A 4 31.99 -6.88 -62.34
CA THR A 4 30.64 -6.37 -62.64
C THR A 4 30.21 -6.62 -64.10
N GLN A 5 28.96 -7.06 -64.34
CA GLN A 5 28.23 -6.98 -65.62
C GLN A 5 26.75 -7.42 -65.42
N LYS A 6 25.72 -6.99 -66.17
CA LYS A 6 25.47 -5.76 -66.96
C LYS A 6 23.95 -5.60 -67.24
N HIS A 7 23.54 -4.43 -67.73
CA HIS A 7 22.18 -3.98 -68.15
C HIS A 7 21.16 -5.00 -68.70
N ILE A 8 19.87 -4.71 -68.46
CA ILE A 8 18.75 -4.56 -69.44
C ILE A 8 17.43 -4.27 -68.66
N ILE A 9 16.43 -3.51 -69.13
CA ILE A 9 16.33 -2.25 -69.91
C ILE A 9 14.86 -1.74 -69.85
N GLN A 10 14.60 -0.44 -69.67
CA GLN A 10 13.32 0.30 -69.98
C GLN A 10 11.98 -0.25 -69.39
N ASP A 11 10.82 0.43 -69.42
CA ASP A 11 10.43 1.86 -69.49
C ASP A 11 9.07 2.00 -68.75
N GLY A 12 8.69 3.20 -68.28
CA GLY A 12 7.36 3.36 -67.65
C GLY A 12 7.07 4.70 -66.96
N SER A 13 6.48 5.64 -67.70
CA SER A 13 5.95 6.91 -67.16
C SER A 13 4.68 6.70 -66.29
N PRO A 14 4.36 7.62 -65.35
CA PRO A 14 3.43 7.34 -64.25
C PRO A 14 1.95 7.39 -64.63
N MET A 15 1.15 6.56 -63.97
CA MET A 15 -0.31 6.65 -63.91
C MET A 15 -0.76 6.91 -62.47
N PHE A 16 -1.50 7.99 -62.26
CA PHE A 16 -2.15 8.28 -60.97
C PHE A 16 -3.31 7.31 -60.73
N TYR A 17 -3.39 6.73 -59.53
CA TYR A 17 -4.61 6.13 -58.99
C TYR A 17 -4.87 6.64 -57.57
N HIS A 18 -6.14 6.85 -57.24
CA HIS A 18 -6.55 7.50 -56.00
C HIS A 18 -6.23 6.68 -54.75
N GLN A 19 -5.58 7.33 -53.79
CA GLN A 19 -5.50 6.87 -52.40
C GLN A 19 -6.73 7.39 -51.64
N PRO A 20 -7.48 6.54 -50.91
CA PRO A 20 -8.63 7.00 -50.12
C PRO A 20 -8.18 7.93 -48.99
N SER A 21 -8.88 9.06 -48.82
CA SER A 21 -8.61 9.98 -47.71
C SER A 21 -9.11 9.39 -46.38
N VAL A 22 -8.18 8.93 -45.56
CA VAL A 22 -8.46 8.68 -44.13
C VAL A 22 -8.86 10.00 -43.51
N LYS A 23 -10.13 10.14 -43.13
CA LYS A 23 -10.59 11.28 -42.33
C LYS A 23 -9.95 11.19 -40.96
N GLN A 24 -8.92 11.99 -40.74
CA GLN A 24 -8.39 12.27 -39.42
C GLN A 24 -9.55 12.82 -38.57
N MET A 25 -9.97 12.04 -37.59
CA MET A 25 -11.07 12.39 -36.70
C MET A 25 -10.45 12.93 -35.43
N ASP A 26 -10.32 14.25 -35.33
CA ASP A 26 -9.73 14.92 -34.18
C ASP A 26 -10.60 14.69 -32.94
N ILE A 27 -10.24 13.69 -32.15
CA ILE A 27 -10.79 13.47 -30.81
C ILE A 27 -10.15 14.52 -29.91
N SER A 28 -10.85 15.64 -29.72
CA SER A 28 -10.45 16.63 -28.72
C SER A 28 -10.51 15.98 -27.33
N VAL A 29 -9.39 16.03 -26.62
CA VAL A 29 -9.34 15.59 -25.22
C VAL A 29 -10.07 16.63 -24.39
N GLN A 30 -11.37 16.46 -24.22
CA GLN A 30 -12.14 17.22 -23.24
C GLN A 30 -11.67 16.82 -21.83
N THR A 31 -10.82 17.68 -21.27
CA THR A 31 -10.60 17.76 -19.83
C THR A 31 -11.95 17.88 -19.12
N PHE A 32 -12.10 17.18 -17.99
CA PHE A 32 -13.36 17.19 -17.24
C PHE A 32 -13.56 18.56 -16.58
N ASP A 33 -14.43 19.39 -17.15
CA ASP A 33 -14.90 20.61 -16.48
C ASP A 33 -15.68 20.25 -15.21
N SER A 34 -15.31 20.88 -14.09
CA SER A 34 -15.83 20.57 -12.77
C SER A 34 -17.23 21.18 -12.55
N TYR A 35 -18.27 20.36 -12.71
CA TYR A 35 -19.66 20.75 -12.42
C TYR A 35 -19.92 20.94 -10.91
N CYS A 36 -19.70 22.16 -10.42
CA CYS A 36 -20.21 22.65 -9.12
C CYS A 36 -20.99 23.94 -9.30
N THR A 37 -22.28 23.83 -9.65
CA THR A 37 -23.21 24.97 -9.73
C THR A 37 -23.89 25.24 -8.40
N LEU A 38 -23.50 26.31 -7.71
CA LEU A 38 -24.33 27.01 -6.73
C LEU A 38 -24.12 28.53 -6.91
N GLU A 39 -25.21 29.29 -6.85
CA GLU A 39 -25.25 30.66 -7.35
C GLU A 39 -24.73 31.71 -6.36
N SER A 40 -24.09 32.75 -6.88
CA SER A 40 -23.58 33.87 -6.13
C SER A 40 -24.68 34.82 -5.64
N SER A 41 -24.60 35.27 -4.39
CA SER A 41 -25.14 36.57 -3.98
C SER A 41 -24.18 37.29 -3.04
N SER A 42 -24.16 38.62 -3.08
CA SER A 42 -23.05 39.45 -2.61
C SER A 42 -23.42 40.37 -1.43
N GLY A 43 -22.56 40.44 -0.40
CA GLY A 43 -22.73 41.35 0.74
C GLY A 43 -21.42 41.69 1.46
N THR A 44 -20.94 42.93 1.30
CA THR A 44 -19.61 43.39 1.74
C THR A 44 -19.49 43.83 3.21
N LYS A 45 -18.32 43.59 3.84
CA LYS A 45 -17.71 44.35 4.98
C LYS A 45 -18.44 44.22 6.35
N SER A 46 -17.82 44.37 7.54
CA SER A 46 -16.42 44.62 7.96
C SER A 46 -16.18 44.20 9.44
N HIS A 47 -14.98 44.43 9.96
CA HIS A 47 -14.38 44.00 11.26
C HIS A 47 -15.20 44.05 12.57
N HIS A 48 -14.71 43.23 13.53
CA HIS A 48 -14.92 43.18 15.00
C HIS A 48 -14.93 44.54 15.75
N PRO A 49 -15.33 44.64 17.05
CA PRO A 49 -15.50 43.55 18.05
C PRO A 49 -16.77 43.57 18.94
N CYS A 50 -16.91 42.54 19.79
CA CYS A 50 -17.83 42.48 20.95
C CYS A 50 -17.27 43.33 22.13
N PRO A 51 -18.05 43.72 23.18
CA PRO A 51 -18.60 42.76 24.16
C PRO A 51 -19.92 43.12 24.93
N ASN A 52 -20.41 42.12 25.68
CA ASN A 52 -21.13 42.16 26.97
C ASN A 52 -22.64 42.53 27.16
N ASN A 53 -23.25 41.70 28.02
CA ASN A 53 -24.27 41.95 29.06
C ASN A 53 -25.76 42.26 28.73
N ASN A 54 -26.57 41.21 28.98
CA ASN A 54 -27.58 41.11 30.06
C ASN A 54 -28.81 42.05 30.15
N ASN A 55 -29.95 41.36 30.44
CA ASN A 55 -31.12 41.81 31.24
C ASN A 55 -32.10 42.80 30.59
N ILE A 56 -33.42 42.79 30.85
CA ILE A 56 -34.48 41.87 31.34
C ILE A 56 -35.73 42.77 31.44
N THR A 57 -36.88 42.30 30.97
CA THR A 57 -38.25 42.61 31.47
C THR A 57 -39.16 41.46 31.00
N SER A 58 -40.02 40.81 31.81
CA SER A 58 -41.07 41.28 32.77
C SER A 58 -42.31 41.82 32.04
N SER A 59 -43.58 41.54 32.41
CA SER A 59 -44.20 40.82 33.58
C SER A 59 -45.73 40.76 33.36
N THR A 60 -46.63 39.91 33.92
CA THR A 60 -46.61 38.77 34.89
C THR A 60 -48.02 38.07 34.88
N THR A 61 -48.26 37.05 35.75
CA THR A 61 -49.59 36.41 36.09
C THR A 61 -50.13 35.44 35.01
N SER A 62 -51.07 34.50 35.24
CA SER A 62 -51.65 33.76 36.41
C SER A 62 -52.42 32.51 35.86
N PHE A 63 -52.97 31.52 36.58
CA PHE A 63 -53.20 31.21 38.01
C PHE A 63 -52.58 29.80 38.36
N SER A 64 -52.83 29.21 39.54
CA SER A 64 -52.05 28.07 40.08
C SER A 64 -52.83 27.00 40.88
N SER A 65 -52.09 26.07 41.51
CA SER A 65 -52.44 24.81 42.22
C SER A 65 -52.79 23.61 41.31
N ASN A 66 -52.49 22.34 41.62
CA ASN A 66 -51.61 21.68 42.62
C ASN A 66 -51.31 20.23 42.14
N GLY A 67 -50.35 19.44 42.66
CA GLY A 67 -49.31 19.65 43.68
C GLY A 67 -48.40 18.41 43.82
N SER A 68 -47.20 18.55 44.43
CA SER A 68 -46.11 17.52 44.54
C SER A 68 -46.16 16.73 45.90
N PRO A 69 -45.14 16.01 46.45
CA PRO A 69 -43.65 15.94 46.28
C PRO A 69 -43.13 14.53 45.82
N VAL A 70 -41.85 14.21 45.49
CA VAL A 70 -40.49 14.43 46.10
C VAL A 70 -40.35 13.61 47.42
N SER A 71 -39.35 12.73 47.67
CA SER A 71 -37.90 13.01 47.81
C SER A 71 -36.97 11.77 47.70
N GLN A 72 -35.79 11.98 47.09
CA GLN A 72 -34.40 11.75 47.58
C GLN A 72 -33.80 10.38 48.04
N SER A 73 -32.51 10.31 47.71
CA SER A 73 -31.41 9.34 47.99
C SER A 73 -31.07 9.01 49.45
N ASN A 74 -30.50 7.81 49.69
CA ASN A 74 -29.09 7.66 50.14
C ASN A 74 -28.56 6.21 50.12
N THR A 75 -27.26 6.04 50.45
CA THR A 75 -26.43 4.85 50.26
C THR A 75 -26.08 4.07 51.55
N ASN A 76 -25.40 2.92 51.36
CA ASN A 76 -24.54 2.14 52.29
C ASN A 76 -25.13 0.90 53.03
N ASN A 77 -24.62 -0.25 52.60
CA ASN A 77 -24.02 -1.37 53.36
C ASN A 77 -24.47 -1.65 54.82
N ASN A 78 -24.85 -2.92 55.09
CA ASN A 78 -23.88 -3.90 55.63
C ASN A 78 -24.38 -5.35 55.60
N THR A 79 -23.48 -6.30 55.94
CA THR A 79 -23.56 -7.74 55.61
C THR A 79 -23.86 -8.65 56.80
N SER A 80 -24.56 -9.76 56.57
CA SER A 80 -24.44 -11.06 57.29
C SER A 80 -24.94 -12.16 56.34
N GLN A 81 -24.14 -13.15 55.93
CA GLN A 81 -23.71 -14.37 56.67
C GLN A 81 -24.88 -15.20 57.21
N PHE A 82 -25.23 -16.31 56.56
CA PHE A 82 -24.72 -17.67 56.89
C PHE A 82 -25.21 -18.73 55.86
N SER A 83 -24.44 -19.83 55.76
CA SER A 83 -24.71 -21.08 55.01
C SER A 83 -24.55 -22.26 56.03
N PRO A 84 -24.66 -23.58 55.74
CA PRO A 84 -24.52 -24.29 54.44
C PRO A 84 -25.45 -25.52 54.27
N GLU A 85 -24.92 -26.57 53.61
CA GLU A 85 -25.44 -27.95 53.42
C GLU A 85 -26.57 -28.18 52.39
N ASP A 86 -26.68 -29.35 51.76
CA ASP A 86 -25.69 -30.13 50.99
C ASP A 86 -26.38 -31.31 50.27
N ASN A 87 -26.00 -31.61 49.01
CA ASN A 87 -25.84 -32.99 48.49
C ASN A 87 -25.51 -33.07 46.99
N ASN A 88 -24.28 -33.49 46.71
CA ASN A 88 -23.90 -34.57 45.79
C ASN A 88 -24.70 -34.83 44.50
N ASN A 89 -24.01 -34.67 43.36
CA ASN A 89 -23.97 -35.72 42.34
C ASN A 89 -22.62 -35.71 41.58
N SER A 90 -22.12 -36.90 41.26
CA SER A 90 -20.79 -37.22 40.66
C SER A 90 -20.77 -38.74 40.35
N PRO A 91 -19.81 -39.34 39.61
CA PRO A 91 -18.51 -38.81 39.14
C PRO A 91 -18.13 -39.15 37.67
N LEU A 92 -16.96 -38.66 37.22
CA LEU A 92 -15.85 -39.38 36.52
C LEU A 92 -14.78 -38.32 36.14
N SER A 93 -13.58 -38.31 36.71
CA SER A 93 -12.38 -39.13 36.38
C SER A 93 -11.76 -38.79 35.00
N GLY A 94 -10.49 -38.34 34.90
CA GLY A 94 -9.54 -37.96 35.96
C GLY A 94 -8.08 -37.85 35.45
N SER A 95 -7.17 -37.37 36.32
CA SER A 95 -5.70 -37.23 36.12
C SER A 95 -5.23 -36.25 35.02
N SER A 96 -4.09 -35.55 35.14
CA SER A 96 -3.17 -35.34 36.27
C SER A 96 -2.44 -34.01 36.12
N ALA A 97 -2.33 -33.22 37.20
CA ALA A 97 -1.40 -32.10 37.28
C ALA A 97 -0.05 -32.60 37.82
N THR A 98 1.02 -32.45 37.04
CA THR A 98 2.39 -32.84 37.42
C THR A 98 3.30 -31.63 37.54
N ASN A 99 4.23 -31.71 38.49
CA ASN A 99 5.10 -30.63 38.92
C ASN A 99 5.99 -30.09 37.77
N ASN A 100 5.81 -28.82 37.39
CA ASN A 100 6.79 -28.10 36.54
C ASN A 100 7.65 -27.11 37.37
N ASN A 101 7.11 -26.62 38.49
CA ASN A 101 7.74 -25.57 39.31
C ASN A 101 9.01 -26.06 40.04
N GLU A 102 9.06 -27.33 40.46
CA GLU A 102 10.25 -27.91 41.09
C GLU A 102 11.41 -28.05 40.10
N THR A 103 11.14 -28.39 38.84
CA THR A 103 12.16 -28.48 37.79
C THR A 103 12.78 -27.12 37.47
N GLU A 104 11.98 -26.05 37.42
CA GLU A 104 12.47 -24.69 37.15
C GLU A 104 13.33 -24.16 38.32
N LEU A 105 12.86 -24.35 39.57
CA LEU A 105 13.65 -24.02 40.76
C LEU A 105 14.93 -24.87 40.89
N SER A 106 14.87 -26.17 40.55
CA SER A 106 16.05 -27.04 40.58
C SER A 106 17.05 -26.73 39.47
N LEU A 107 16.64 -26.12 38.36
CA LEU A 107 17.55 -25.60 37.33
C LEU A 107 18.20 -24.31 37.82
N MET A 108 17.43 -23.34 38.30
CA MET A 108 17.99 -22.09 38.87
C MET A 108 18.95 -22.35 40.04
N LEU A 109 18.67 -23.34 40.90
CA LEU A 109 19.57 -23.74 41.97
C LEU A 109 20.86 -24.39 41.46
N LYS A 110 20.81 -25.16 40.36
CA LYS A 110 22.01 -25.71 39.71
C LYS A 110 22.83 -24.66 38.99
N ASP A 111 22.19 -23.68 38.36
CA ASP A 111 22.88 -22.56 37.73
C ASP A 111 23.59 -21.69 38.79
N LEU A 112 22.97 -21.50 39.96
CA LEU A 112 23.60 -20.88 41.13
C LEU A 112 24.74 -21.74 41.72
N GLU A 113 24.54 -23.05 41.89
CA GLU A 113 25.58 -23.97 42.37
C GLU A 113 26.78 -24.01 41.42
N THR A 114 26.55 -23.95 40.11
CA THR A 114 27.58 -23.86 39.07
C THR A 114 28.27 -22.49 39.08
N ALA A 115 27.53 -21.40 39.33
CA ALA A 115 28.10 -20.06 39.47
C ALA A 115 28.85 -19.83 40.81
N MET A 116 28.64 -20.68 41.81
CA MET A 116 29.35 -20.65 43.10
C MET A 116 30.54 -21.62 43.17
N MET A 117 30.72 -22.47 42.17
CA MET A 117 31.85 -23.40 42.03
C MET A 117 32.82 -22.94 40.95
N GLU A 118 33.51 -21.81 41.17
CA GLU A 118 34.75 -21.54 40.45
C GLU A 118 35.76 -22.66 40.78
N PRO A 119 36.47 -23.23 39.78
CA PRO A 119 37.68 -23.99 40.07
C PRO A 119 38.76 -23.04 40.61
N ASP A 120 39.47 -23.44 41.66
CA ASP A 120 40.66 -22.72 42.15
C ASP A 120 41.71 -22.61 41.04
N LEU A 121 41.69 -21.48 40.31
CA LEU A 121 42.61 -21.22 39.20
C LEU A 121 43.88 -20.55 39.72
N ASP A 122 44.93 -21.37 39.84
CA ASP A 122 46.30 -20.94 40.12
C ASP A 122 46.71 -19.76 39.20
N THR A 123 47.35 -18.74 39.77
CA THR A 123 47.38 -17.41 39.16
C THR A 123 48.34 -17.28 37.97
N SER A 124 47.84 -17.53 36.75
CA SER A 124 48.48 -17.09 35.50
C SER A 124 47.55 -16.15 34.71
N PHE A 125 47.87 -14.86 34.73
CA PHE A 125 46.97 -13.76 34.39
C PHE A 125 46.81 -13.55 32.86
N ASN A 126 45.85 -14.23 32.21
CA ASN A 126 45.67 -14.16 30.75
C ASN A 126 44.83 -12.95 30.26
N GLY A 127 45.11 -11.75 30.78
CA GLY A 127 44.42 -10.50 30.40
C GLY A 127 44.56 -10.08 28.93
N TYR A 128 45.34 -10.82 28.14
CA TYR A 128 45.63 -10.53 26.73
C TYR A 128 44.48 -10.85 25.77
N GLU A 129 43.59 -11.81 26.06
CA GLU A 129 42.52 -12.19 25.12
C GLU A 129 41.31 -11.24 25.20
N PHE A 130 40.84 -10.93 26.41
CA PHE A 130 39.75 -9.96 26.61
C PHE A 130 40.15 -8.55 26.13
N GLY A 131 41.40 -8.14 26.40
CA GLY A 131 41.98 -6.90 25.89
C GLY A 131 42.12 -6.87 24.35
N GLN A 132 42.38 -8.01 23.70
CA GLN A 132 42.42 -8.09 22.24
C GLN A 132 41.04 -7.94 21.60
N GLN A 133 39.99 -8.53 22.18
CA GLN A 133 38.62 -8.35 21.67
C GLN A 133 38.18 -6.88 21.78
N GLN A 134 38.43 -6.23 22.93
CA GLN A 134 38.14 -4.80 23.09
C GLN A 134 38.99 -3.91 22.16
N GLN A 135 40.30 -4.21 21.96
CA GLN A 135 41.10 -3.46 20.99
C GLN A 135 40.66 -3.66 19.54
N GLN A 136 40.20 -4.86 19.16
CA GLN A 136 39.65 -5.10 17.82
C GLN A 136 38.32 -4.35 17.63
N GLN A 137 37.42 -4.37 18.62
CA GLN A 137 36.18 -3.59 18.58
C GLN A 137 36.46 -2.07 18.50
N HIS A 138 37.34 -1.51 19.33
CA HIS A 138 37.71 -0.10 19.25
C HIS A 138 38.36 0.28 17.91
N ARG A 139 39.22 -0.58 17.33
CA ARG A 139 39.79 -0.35 15.98
C ARG A 139 38.73 -0.45 14.88
N ALA A 140 37.78 -1.38 15.00
CA ALA A 140 36.69 -1.53 14.04
C ALA A 140 35.73 -0.33 14.08
N ALA A 141 35.28 0.09 15.27
CA ALA A 141 34.44 1.27 15.46
C ALA A 141 35.13 2.56 14.97
N SER A 142 36.42 2.74 15.31
CA SER A 142 37.23 3.86 14.79
C SER A 142 37.33 3.82 13.26
N SER A 143 37.57 2.66 12.65
CA SER A 143 37.61 2.51 11.18
C SER A 143 36.25 2.75 10.53
N ALA A 144 35.14 2.40 11.19
CA ALA A 144 33.79 2.67 10.71
C ALA A 144 33.50 4.19 10.74
N MET A 145 33.77 4.84 11.87
CA MET A 145 33.62 6.29 12.03
C MET A 145 34.40 7.07 10.96
N TYR A 146 35.67 6.72 10.70
CA TYR A 146 36.46 7.37 9.65
C TYR A 146 35.85 7.22 8.25
N ARG A 147 35.28 6.05 7.90
CA ARG A 147 34.61 5.84 6.61
C ARG A 147 33.33 6.68 6.51
N SER A 148 32.54 6.74 7.57
CA SER A 148 31.34 7.58 7.61
C SER A 148 31.69 9.07 7.51
N MET A 149 32.74 9.54 8.20
CA MET A 149 33.24 10.91 8.05
C MET A 149 33.66 11.21 6.60
N GLU A 150 34.30 10.26 5.93
CA GLU A 150 34.65 10.38 4.51
C GLU A 150 33.39 10.44 3.62
N MET A 151 32.40 9.56 3.81
CA MET A 151 31.12 9.58 3.09
C MET A 151 30.41 10.94 3.25
N ILE A 152 30.29 11.44 4.48
CA ILE A 152 29.67 12.73 4.79
C ILE A 152 30.43 13.87 4.10
N SER A 153 31.77 13.88 4.17
CA SER A 153 32.62 14.90 3.52
C SER A 153 32.49 14.94 2.00
N ARG A 154 32.10 13.82 1.39
CA ARG A 154 31.84 13.66 -0.05
C ARG A 154 30.38 13.92 -0.44
N GLY A 155 29.49 14.15 0.54
CA GLY A 155 28.04 14.30 0.30
C GLY A 155 27.32 12.98 -0.01
N ASP A 156 27.90 11.81 0.29
CA ASP A 156 27.29 10.50 0.03
C ASP A 156 26.18 10.20 1.04
N LEU A 157 25.00 10.73 0.76
CA LEU A 157 23.79 10.50 1.55
C LEU A 157 23.34 9.03 1.52
N LYS A 158 23.58 8.27 0.43
CA LYS A 158 23.20 6.85 0.37
C LYS A 158 24.09 6.00 1.28
N GLY A 159 25.40 6.21 1.24
CA GLY A 159 26.36 5.57 2.14
C GLY A 159 26.11 5.93 3.61
N THR A 160 25.83 7.21 3.88
CA THR A 160 25.54 7.68 5.25
C THR A 160 24.22 7.11 5.80
N LEU A 161 23.16 7.02 4.98
CA LEU A 161 21.89 6.36 5.36
C LEU A 161 22.10 4.87 5.63
N TYR A 162 22.87 4.18 4.79
CA TYR A 162 23.19 2.75 4.95
C TYR A 162 23.96 2.48 6.24
N GLU A 163 25.05 3.22 6.51
CA GLU A 163 25.81 3.06 7.75
C GLU A 163 24.97 3.43 8.99
N CYS A 164 24.01 4.37 8.88
CA CYS A 164 23.09 4.70 9.97
C CYS A 164 22.11 3.55 10.26
N ALA A 165 21.47 2.98 9.23
CA ALA A 165 20.62 1.80 9.39
C ALA A 165 21.39 0.59 9.94
N LYS A 166 22.66 0.44 9.53
CA LYS A 166 23.57 -0.60 10.03
C LYS A 166 23.98 -0.37 11.48
N ALA A 167 24.23 0.87 11.92
CA ALA A 167 24.43 1.19 13.33
C ALA A 167 23.18 0.85 14.18
N VAL A 168 21.98 1.16 13.67
CA VAL A 168 20.70 0.79 14.30
C VAL A 168 20.53 -0.73 14.40
N GLU A 169 20.88 -1.50 13.36
CA GLU A 169 20.81 -2.96 13.36
C GLU A 169 21.78 -3.61 14.37
N ASN A 170 22.95 -3.01 14.56
CA ASN A 170 23.96 -3.46 15.54
C ASN A 170 23.75 -2.86 16.95
N CYS A 171 22.71 -2.05 17.15
CA CYS A 171 22.44 -1.31 18.39
C CYS A 171 23.59 -0.39 18.87
N ASP A 172 24.41 0.13 17.95
CA ASP A 172 25.46 1.12 18.26
C ASP A 172 24.84 2.51 18.43
N VAL A 173 24.31 2.77 19.64
CA VAL A 173 23.62 4.02 19.98
C VAL A 173 24.49 5.25 19.70
N ALA A 174 25.77 5.21 20.02
CA ALA A 174 26.68 6.35 19.84
C ALA A 174 26.92 6.66 18.36
N MET A 175 27.13 5.63 17.52
CA MET A 175 27.27 5.82 16.08
C MET A 175 25.94 6.23 15.44
N THR A 176 24.81 5.68 15.90
CA THR A 176 23.46 6.05 15.46
C THR A 176 23.12 7.51 15.75
N GLU A 177 23.28 7.99 16.99
CA GLU A 177 22.99 9.38 17.37
C GLU A 177 23.85 10.36 16.58
N TRP A 178 25.15 10.06 16.45
CA TRP A 178 26.05 10.87 15.63
C TRP A 178 25.61 10.89 14.16
N LEU A 179 25.37 9.74 13.53
CA LEU A 179 24.95 9.68 12.12
C LEU A 179 23.62 10.38 11.86
N ILE A 180 22.64 10.27 12.77
CA ILE A 180 21.37 11.01 12.69
C ILE A 180 21.63 12.52 12.66
N SER A 181 22.51 13.04 13.54
CA SER A 181 22.85 14.47 13.57
C SER A 181 23.48 14.97 12.27
N GLN A 182 24.22 14.11 11.56
CA GLN A 182 24.84 14.46 10.27
C GLN A 182 23.84 14.35 9.12
N LEU A 183 23.00 13.31 9.12
CA LEU A 183 21.92 13.14 8.14
C LEU A 183 20.93 14.30 8.15
N GLN A 184 20.59 14.85 9.32
CA GLN A 184 19.75 16.04 9.47
C GLN A 184 20.28 17.28 8.70
N LEU A 185 21.60 17.34 8.43
CA LEU A 185 22.24 18.42 7.68
C LEU A 185 22.33 18.13 6.16
N MET A 186 22.09 16.88 5.74
CA MET A 186 22.23 16.42 4.35
C MET A 186 20.89 16.26 3.61
N VAL A 187 19.81 15.97 4.35
CA VAL A 187 18.46 15.75 3.80
C VAL A 187 17.71 17.06 3.53
N SER A 188 16.74 17.04 2.62
CA SER A 188 15.91 18.20 2.29
C SER A 188 14.67 17.79 1.51
N VAL A 189 13.49 18.17 2.00
CA VAL A 189 12.19 17.93 1.32
C VAL A 189 12.00 18.72 0.02
N SER A 190 12.91 19.64 -0.31
CA SER A 190 12.91 20.40 -1.58
C SER A 190 14.20 20.23 -2.39
N GLY A 191 15.07 19.30 -1.99
CA GLY A 191 16.36 19.04 -2.65
C GLY A 191 16.29 18.05 -3.81
N GLU A 192 17.43 17.43 -4.11
CA GLU A 192 17.54 16.31 -5.05
C GLU A 192 16.68 15.11 -4.60
N PRO A 193 16.26 14.20 -5.52
CA PRO A 193 15.47 13.01 -5.18
C PRO A 193 15.99 12.20 -3.98
N VAL A 194 17.31 12.04 -3.88
CA VAL A 194 17.97 11.35 -2.76
C VAL A 194 17.87 12.10 -1.43
N GLN A 195 17.85 13.43 -1.45
CA GLN A 195 17.68 14.26 -0.25
C GLN A 195 16.22 14.27 0.23
N ARG A 196 15.28 14.23 -0.72
CA ARG A 196 13.84 14.16 -0.46
C ARG A 196 13.45 12.80 0.13
N LEU A 197 13.89 11.70 -0.49
CA LEU A 197 13.74 10.36 0.07
C LEU A 197 14.47 10.22 1.41
N GLY A 198 15.70 10.72 1.50
CA GLY A 198 16.54 10.63 2.69
C GLY A 198 15.89 11.25 3.93
N ALA A 199 15.11 12.32 3.77
CA ALA A 199 14.32 12.90 4.86
C ALA A 199 13.31 11.88 5.42
N TYR A 200 12.49 11.25 4.56
CA TYR A 200 11.50 10.27 5.00
C TYR A 200 12.12 8.96 5.52
N MET A 201 13.29 8.55 4.99
CA MET A 201 14.04 7.41 5.52
C MET A 201 14.65 7.71 6.90
N LEU A 202 15.14 8.93 7.12
CA LEU A 202 15.65 9.39 8.42
C LEU A 202 14.54 9.45 9.48
N GLU A 203 13.38 10.01 9.14
CA GLU A 203 12.19 9.96 10.00
C GLU A 203 11.78 8.51 10.31
N GLY A 204 11.88 7.59 9.32
CA GLY A 204 11.68 6.15 9.54
C GLY A 204 12.67 5.54 10.56
N LEU A 205 13.95 5.93 10.52
CA LEU A 205 14.95 5.46 11.49
C LEU A 205 14.70 6.04 12.89
N VAL A 206 14.39 7.32 13.01
CA VAL A 206 14.03 7.99 14.28
C VAL A 206 12.76 7.36 14.88
N ALA A 207 11.75 7.11 14.05
CA ALA A 207 10.51 6.45 14.43
C ALA A 207 10.72 4.98 14.89
N ARG A 208 11.69 4.27 14.30
CA ARG A 208 12.09 2.92 14.73
C ARG A 208 12.69 2.96 16.14
N LEU A 209 13.67 3.83 16.35
CA LEU A 209 14.39 3.97 17.62
C LEU A 209 13.47 4.41 18.77
N ALA A 210 12.56 5.34 18.51
CA ALA A 210 11.56 5.78 19.46
C ALA A 210 10.41 4.77 19.69
N SER A 211 10.45 3.59 19.06
CA SER A 211 9.36 2.60 19.05
C SER A 211 7.99 3.19 18.67
N SER A 212 8.01 4.24 17.85
CA SER A 212 6.86 5.09 17.54
C SER A 212 6.38 4.96 16.09
N GLY A 213 7.04 4.13 15.27
CA GLY A 213 6.67 3.89 13.86
C GLY A 213 5.19 3.61 13.63
N SER A 214 4.60 2.76 14.47
CA SER A 214 3.18 2.46 14.47
C SER A 214 2.29 3.66 14.81
N SER A 215 2.65 4.41 15.85
CA SER A 215 1.98 5.66 16.24
C SER A 215 2.10 6.72 15.16
N ILE A 216 3.22 6.80 14.44
CA ILE A 216 3.45 7.74 13.33
C ILE A 216 2.69 7.30 12.08
N TYR A 217 2.69 6.01 11.72
CA TYR A 217 1.88 5.47 10.62
C TYR A 217 0.38 5.71 10.84
N LYS A 218 -0.11 5.45 12.06
CA LYS A 218 -1.49 5.75 12.49
C LYS A 218 -1.75 7.26 12.52
N ALA A 219 -0.82 8.07 13.02
CA ALA A 219 -0.96 9.54 13.02
C ALA A 219 -0.90 10.16 11.62
N LEU A 220 -0.21 9.54 10.66
CA LEU A 220 -0.26 9.93 9.25
C LEU A 220 -1.63 9.58 8.64
N ARG A 221 -2.18 8.37 8.90
CA ARG A 221 -3.59 8.04 8.55
C ARG A 221 -4.62 8.97 9.22
N CYS A 222 -4.39 9.42 10.46
CA CYS A 222 -5.32 10.31 11.18
C CYS A 222 -5.10 11.81 10.92
N LYS A 223 -3.96 12.19 10.33
CA LYS A 223 -3.69 13.52 9.74
C LYS A 223 -3.77 13.48 8.22
N ASP A 224 -4.45 12.47 7.66
CA ASP A 224 -4.74 12.46 6.23
C ASP A 224 -5.50 13.76 5.90
N PRO A 225 -5.15 14.45 4.80
CA PRO A 225 -5.86 15.62 4.33
C PRO A 225 -7.35 15.32 4.19
N THR A 226 -8.21 16.31 4.39
CA THR A 226 -9.66 16.07 4.30
C THR A 226 -10.00 15.48 2.93
N GLY A 227 -10.92 14.52 2.84
CA GLY A 227 -11.11 13.63 1.67
C GLY A 227 -10.82 14.22 0.27
N PRO A 228 -11.33 15.42 -0.08
CA PRO A 228 -10.98 16.11 -1.34
C PRO A 228 -9.48 16.29 -1.61
N GLU A 229 -8.70 16.63 -0.58
CA GLU A 229 -7.27 16.97 -0.67
C GLU A 229 -6.40 15.71 -0.89
N LEU A 230 -6.67 14.62 -0.15
CA LEU A 230 -5.96 13.35 -0.35
C LEU A 230 -6.30 12.73 -1.72
N LEU A 231 -7.57 12.82 -2.14
CA LEU A 231 -8.02 12.45 -3.48
C LEU A 231 -7.30 13.27 -4.56
N THR A 232 -7.06 14.56 -4.31
CA THR A 232 -6.30 15.44 -5.19
C THR A 232 -4.84 15.00 -5.32
N TYR A 233 -4.15 14.66 -4.23
CA TYR A 233 -2.74 14.23 -4.30
C TYR A 233 -2.59 12.85 -4.98
N MET A 234 -3.48 11.91 -4.68
CA MET A 234 -3.50 10.62 -5.41
C MET A 234 -3.82 10.80 -6.90
N HIS A 235 -4.68 11.75 -7.27
CA HIS A 235 -4.94 12.08 -8.68
C HIS A 235 -3.72 12.73 -9.35
N ILE A 236 -3.01 13.63 -8.68
CA ILE A 236 -1.78 14.24 -9.20
C ILE A 236 -0.69 13.18 -9.43
N LEU A 237 -0.53 12.21 -8.52
CA LEU A 237 0.39 11.08 -8.71
C LEU A 237 -0.02 10.19 -9.90
N TYR A 238 -1.33 9.91 -10.05
CA TYR A 238 -1.92 9.16 -11.16
C TYR A 238 -1.76 9.85 -12.53
N GLU A 239 -1.76 11.19 -12.57
CA GLU A 239 -1.49 11.94 -13.80
C GLU A 239 0.01 12.13 -14.06
N ALA A 240 0.83 12.31 -13.02
CA ALA A 240 2.26 12.52 -13.15
C ALA A 240 3.04 11.24 -13.53
N CYS A 241 2.67 10.08 -12.95
CA CYS A 241 3.39 8.83 -13.10
C CYS A 241 2.49 7.73 -13.71
N PRO A 242 3.02 6.83 -14.56
CA PRO A 242 2.22 5.83 -15.24
C PRO A 242 1.80 4.66 -14.33
N TYR A 243 2.24 4.60 -13.07
CA TYR A 243 2.08 3.47 -12.13
C TYR A 243 0.71 2.81 -12.16
N PHE A 244 -0.32 3.57 -11.80
CA PHE A 244 -1.70 3.08 -11.72
C PHE A 244 -2.30 2.85 -13.10
N LYS A 245 -2.02 3.72 -14.08
CA LYS A 245 -2.51 3.58 -15.46
C LYS A 245 -1.97 2.30 -16.13
N PHE A 246 -0.69 2.00 -15.95
CA PHE A 246 -0.05 0.74 -16.35
C PHE A 246 -0.78 -0.46 -15.74
N GLY A 247 -0.97 -0.47 -14.42
CA GLY A 247 -1.66 -1.55 -13.72
C GLY A 247 -3.09 -1.74 -14.19
N TYR A 248 -3.87 -0.66 -14.20
CA TYR A 248 -5.28 -0.67 -14.57
C TYR A 248 -5.50 -1.06 -16.03
N GLU A 249 -4.78 -0.47 -16.99
CA GLU A 249 -4.98 -0.78 -18.41
C GLU A 249 -4.48 -2.20 -18.77
N SER A 250 -3.43 -2.70 -18.12
CA SER A 250 -2.95 -4.07 -18.39
C SER A 250 -3.88 -5.13 -17.80
N ALA A 251 -4.40 -4.90 -16.59
CA ALA A 251 -5.44 -5.73 -15.99
C ALA A 251 -6.75 -5.66 -16.79
N ASN A 252 -7.19 -4.46 -17.18
CA ASN A 252 -8.39 -4.26 -18.00
C ASN A 252 -8.26 -4.94 -19.37
N GLY A 253 -7.08 -4.91 -19.98
CA GLY A 253 -6.79 -5.64 -21.22
C GLY A 253 -6.98 -7.15 -21.05
N ALA A 254 -6.39 -7.74 -20.00
CA ALA A 254 -6.54 -9.16 -19.68
C ALA A 254 -8.01 -9.55 -19.46
N ILE A 255 -8.76 -8.72 -18.71
CA ILE A 255 -10.18 -8.92 -18.41
C ILE A 255 -11.00 -8.83 -19.70
N ALA A 256 -10.82 -7.77 -20.49
CA ALA A 256 -11.52 -7.57 -21.76
C ALA A 256 -11.32 -8.74 -22.73
N GLU A 257 -10.10 -9.29 -22.82
CA GLU A 257 -9.81 -10.45 -23.67
C GLU A 257 -10.43 -11.75 -23.16
N ALA A 258 -10.45 -11.96 -21.84
CA ALA A 258 -11.04 -13.15 -21.22
C ALA A 258 -12.58 -13.17 -21.32
N VAL A 259 -13.23 -12.00 -21.30
CA VAL A 259 -14.70 -11.86 -21.34
C VAL A 259 -15.25 -11.41 -22.71
N LYS A 260 -14.40 -11.32 -23.74
CA LYS A 260 -14.75 -10.71 -25.05
C LYS A 260 -16.02 -11.25 -25.70
N ASN A 261 -16.28 -12.55 -25.56
CA ASN A 261 -17.45 -13.23 -26.16
C ASN A 261 -18.64 -13.37 -25.19
N GLU A 262 -18.51 -12.91 -23.94
CA GLU A 262 -19.47 -13.20 -22.88
C GLU A 262 -20.66 -12.21 -22.90
N SER A 263 -21.84 -12.68 -22.50
CA SER A 263 -23.05 -11.84 -22.40
C SER A 263 -23.31 -11.28 -21.00
N PHE A 264 -22.81 -11.97 -19.97
CA PHE A 264 -22.94 -11.57 -18.56
C PHE A 264 -21.56 -11.65 -17.92
N VAL A 265 -21.09 -10.54 -17.35
CA VAL A 265 -19.74 -10.41 -16.77
C VAL A 265 -19.84 -9.95 -15.33
N HIS A 266 -19.26 -10.72 -14.41
CA HIS A 266 -19.05 -10.32 -13.02
C HIS A 266 -17.57 -9.99 -12.82
N ILE A 267 -17.28 -8.79 -12.32
CA ILE A 267 -15.95 -8.38 -11.87
C ILE A 267 -15.98 -8.31 -10.35
N ILE A 268 -15.03 -8.97 -9.68
CA ILE A 268 -14.75 -8.75 -8.25
C ILE A 268 -13.45 -7.96 -8.15
N ASP A 269 -13.53 -6.76 -7.60
CA ASP A 269 -12.38 -5.89 -7.36
C ASP A 269 -12.05 -5.85 -5.87
N PHE A 270 -10.84 -6.27 -5.51
CA PHE A 270 -10.41 -6.35 -4.11
C PHE A 270 -9.95 -5.02 -3.50
N GLN A 271 -9.82 -3.95 -4.29
CA GLN A 271 -9.47 -2.62 -3.79
C GLN A 271 -10.15 -1.49 -4.59
N ILE A 272 -11.48 -1.53 -4.69
CA ILE A 272 -12.32 -0.68 -5.59
C ILE A 272 -12.05 0.82 -5.46
N SER A 273 -11.68 1.29 -4.27
CA SER A 273 -11.25 2.66 -4.01
C SER A 273 -12.26 3.70 -4.54
N GLN A 274 -11.97 4.37 -5.66
CA GLN A 274 -12.86 5.37 -6.29
C GLN A 274 -13.50 4.89 -7.61
N GLY A 275 -13.30 3.62 -7.99
CA GLY A 275 -13.77 3.02 -9.25
C GLY A 275 -12.98 3.40 -10.49
N GLY A 276 -11.87 4.14 -10.36
CA GLY A 276 -11.13 4.73 -11.48
C GLY A 276 -10.68 3.74 -12.56
N GLN A 277 -10.20 2.56 -12.16
CA GLN A 277 -9.81 1.48 -13.08
C GLN A 277 -10.94 1.12 -14.06
N TRP A 278 -12.19 1.09 -13.61
CA TRP A 278 -13.31 0.60 -14.42
C TRP A 278 -13.83 1.62 -15.44
N VAL A 279 -13.33 2.86 -15.41
CA VAL A 279 -13.76 3.92 -16.34
C VAL A 279 -13.36 3.60 -17.79
N SER A 280 -12.15 3.10 -18.03
CA SER A 280 -11.72 2.69 -19.37
C SER A 280 -12.38 1.38 -19.80
N LEU A 281 -12.48 0.38 -18.91
CA LEU A 281 -13.11 -0.90 -19.26
C LEU A 281 -14.61 -0.77 -19.59
N ILE A 282 -15.39 0.03 -18.83
CA ILE A 282 -16.81 0.24 -19.13
C ILE A 282 -16.98 0.90 -20.52
N ARG A 283 -16.12 1.87 -20.87
CA ARG A 283 -16.11 2.49 -22.21
C ARG A 283 -15.75 1.48 -23.31
N ALA A 284 -14.72 0.65 -23.09
CA ALA A 284 -14.30 -0.39 -24.03
C ALA A 284 -15.38 -1.47 -24.24
N LEU A 285 -16.08 -1.87 -23.19
CA LEU A 285 -17.20 -2.81 -23.27
C LEU A 285 -18.44 -2.19 -23.94
N GLY A 286 -18.71 -0.91 -23.72
CA GLY A 286 -19.74 -0.15 -24.46
C GLY A 286 -19.48 -0.10 -25.96
N ALA A 287 -18.21 0.08 -26.35
CA ALA A 287 -17.77 0.11 -27.75
C ALA A 287 -17.56 -1.29 -28.39
N ARG A 288 -17.87 -2.39 -27.68
CA ARG A 288 -17.57 -3.75 -28.14
C ARG A 288 -18.36 -4.14 -29.39
N PRO A 289 -17.74 -4.69 -30.46
CA PRO A 289 -18.45 -5.26 -31.59
C PRO A 289 -19.44 -6.34 -31.16
N GLY A 290 -20.69 -6.26 -31.65
CA GLY A 290 -21.80 -7.11 -31.18
C GLY A 290 -22.56 -6.58 -29.96
N GLY A 291 -22.09 -5.49 -29.34
CA GLY A 291 -22.75 -4.78 -28.24
C GLY A 291 -22.20 -5.14 -26.85
N PRO A 292 -22.51 -4.30 -25.84
CA PRO A 292 -22.02 -4.48 -24.47
C PRO A 292 -22.61 -5.72 -23.79
N PRO A 293 -21.86 -6.38 -22.89
CA PRO A 293 -22.41 -7.36 -21.97
C PRO A 293 -23.18 -6.66 -20.84
N ARG A 294 -24.00 -7.41 -20.10
CA ARG A 294 -24.41 -6.95 -18.76
C ARG A 294 -23.21 -7.07 -17.82
N VAL A 295 -22.80 -5.97 -17.21
CA VAL A 295 -21.64 -5.90 -16.30
C VAL A 295 -22.13 -5.77 -14.87
N ARG A 296 -21.63 -6.62 -13.98
CA ARG A 296 -21.79 -6.50 -12.53
C ARG A 296 -20.43 -6.31 -11.88
N ILE A 297 -20.26 -5.30 -11.03
CA ILE A 297 -19.03 -5.08 -10.26
C ILE A 297 -19.32 -5.27 -8.78
N THR A 298 -18.59 -6.20 -8.15
CA THR A 298 -18.47 -6.27 -6.69
C THR A 298 -17.22 -5.53 -6.27
N GLY A 299 -17.41 -4.35 -5.69
CA GLY A 299 -16.32 -3.52 -5.20
C GLY A 299 -16.05 -3.76 -3.72
N ILE A 300 -14.88 -4.31 -3.39
CA ILE A 300 -14.41 -4.51 -2.01
C ILE A 300 -13.43 -3.39 -1.66
N ASP A 301 -13.56 -2.87 -0.44
CA ASP A 301 -12.56 -2.03 0.23
C ASP A 301 -12.79 -2.06 1.75
N ASP A 302 -11.74 -1.82 2.52
CA ASP A 302 -11.78 -1.90 3.98
C ASP A 302 -12.74 -0.85 4.59
N PRO A 303 -13.53 -1.18 5.62
CA PRO A 303 -14.35 -0.20 6.34
C PRO A 303 -13.57 1.01 6.88
N ARG A 304 -12.29 0.83 7.23
CA ARG A 304 -11.39 1.90 7.73
C ARG A 304 -11.05 2.93 6.65
N SER A 305 -11.03 2.51 5.38
CA SER A 305 -10.81 3.38 4.20
C SER A 305 -12.02 4.27 3.85
N SER A 306 -13.15 4.14 4.56
CA SER A 306 -14.39 4.87 4.26
C SER A 306 -14.24 6.40 4.27
N PHE A 307 -13.38 6.96 5.13
CA PHE A 307 -13.08 8.40 5.17
C PHE A 307 -12.40 8.90 3.89
N ALA A 308 -11.43 8.15 3.35
CA ALA A 308 -10.72 8.48 2.10
C ALA A 308 -11.62 8.42 0.85
N ARG A 309 -12.82 7.82 0.95
CA ARG A 309 -13.78 7.72 -0.16
C ARG A 309 -14.82 8.82 -0.24
N GLN A 310 -14.91 9.70 0.75
CA GLN A 310 -15.83 10.86 0.77
C GLN A 310 -17.30 10.48 0.49
N GLY A 311 -17.80 9.42 1.15
CA GLY A 311 -19.21 9.01 1.08
C GLY A 311 -19.48 7.54 0.74
N GLY A 312 -18.59 6.62 1.11
CA GLY A 312 -18.89 5.18 1.09
C GLY A 312 -18.81 4.51 -0.28
N LEU A 313 -19.25 3.24 -0.37
CA LEU A 313 -19.21 2.46 -1.61
C LEU A 313 -20.38 2.82 -2.54
N GLU A 314 -21.49 3.31 -1.99
CA GLU A 314 -22.67 3.69 -2.75
C GLU A 314 -22.36 4.79 -3.78
N LEU A 315 -21.64 5.85 -3.40
CA LEU A 315 -21.25 6.91 -4.33
C LEU A 315 -20.29 6.43 -5.43
N VAL A 316 -19.54 5.34 -5.22
CA VAL A 316 -18.74 4.71 -6.27
C VAL A 316 -19.65 3.98 -7.25
N GLY A 317 -20.59 3.17 -6.74
CA GLY A 317 -21.61 2.50 -7.55
C GLY A 317 -22.47 3.47 -8.36
N GLN A 318 -22.92 4.59 -7.77
CA GLN A 318 -23.67 5.63 -8.46
C GLN A 318 -22.86 6.30 -9.59
N ARG A 319 -21.55 6.54 -9.39
CA ARG A 319 -20.66 7.12 -10.40
C ARG A 319 -20.41 6.16 -11.56
N LEU A 320 -20.12 4.88 -11.26
CA LEU A 320 -19.93 3.84 -12.27
C LEU A 320 -21.23 3.55 -13.04
N GLY A 321 -22.38 3.55 -12.36
CA GLY A 321 -23.70 3.38 -12.97
C GLY A 321 -24.04 4.46 -13.98
N LYS A 322 -23.82 5.75 -13.64
CA LYS A 322 -23.99 6.87 -14.58
C LYS A 322 -23.07 6.76 -15.80
N LEU A 323 -21.81 6.35 -15.61
CA LEU A 323 -20.89 6.11 -16.72
C LEU A 323 -21.36 4.96 -17.62
N ALA A 324 -21.81 3.85 -17.03
CA ALA A 324 -22.33 2.71 -17.76
C ALA A 324 -23.59 3.06 -18.56
N GLU A 325 -24.52 3.83 -17.98
CA GLU A 325 -25.69 4.39 -18.66
C GLU A 325 -25.28 5.24 -19.88
N MET A 326 -24.33 6.17 -19.71
CA MET A 326 -23.76 6.96 -20.81
C MET A 326 -23.07 6.12 -21.90
N CYS A 327 -22.56 4.94 -21.56
CA CYS A 327 -21.94 4.00 -22.49
C CYS A 327 -22.91 2.91 -23.01
N GLY A 328 -24.20 2.96 -22.64
CA GLY A 328 -25.20 1.95 -23.03
C GLY A 328 -24.98 0.55 -22.42
N VAL A 329 -24.16 0.44 -21.38
CA VAL A 329 -23.79 -0.83 -20.72
C VAL A 329 -24.82 -1.15 -19.63
N PRO A 330 -25.57 -2.27 -19.70
CA PRO A 330 -26.45 -2.69 -18.61
C PRO A 330 -25.63 -3.04 -17.37
N PHE A 331 -25.84 -2.34 -16.25
CA PHE A 331 -24.89 -2.33 -15.13
C PHE A 331 -25.52 -2.59 -13.75
N GLU A 332 -24.76 -3.25 -12.89
CA GLU A 332 -25.09 -3.49 -11.48
C GLU A 332 -23.83 -3.32 -10.59
N PHE A 333 -23.97 -2.71 -9.41
CA PHE A 333 -22.87 -2.57 -8.45
C PHE A 333 -23.26 -3.16 -7.08
N HIS A 334 -22.35 -3.96 -6.51
CA HIS A 334 -22.46 -4.51 -5.15
C HIS A 334 -21.27 -4.01 -4.31
N GLY A 335 -21.54 -3.16 -3.32
CA GLY A 335 -20.51 -2.61 -2.43
C GLY A 335 -20.29 -3.51 -1.22
N ALA A 336 -19.12 -4.16 -1.13
CA ALA A 336 -18.75 -5.05 -0.04
C ALA A 336 -17.68 -4.40 0.86
N ALA A 337 -18.10 -3.67 1.90
CA ALA A 337 -17.16 -3.08 2.88
C ALA A 337 -16.60 -4.16 3.82
N LEU A 338 -15.43 -4.72 3.47
CA LEU A 338 -14.83 -5.89 4.11
C LEU A 338 -13.31 -5.74 4.17
N CYS A 339 -12.67 -6.23 5.22
CA CYS A 339 -11.23 -6.45 5.17
C CYS A 339 -10.91 -7.70 4.34
N CYS A 340 -9.81 -7.69 3.56
CA CYS A 340 -9.39 -8.86 2.77
C CYS A 340 -9.11 -10.11 3.63
N THR A 341 -8.86 -9.94 4.92
CA THR A 341 -8.71 -11.02 5.91
C THR A 341 -10.06 -11.62 6.39
N GLU A 342 -11.21 -11.10 5.94
CA GLU A 342 -12.56 -11.47 6.41
C GLU A 342 -13.54 -11.78 5.25
N VAL A 343 -13.02 -11.90 4.03
CA VAL A 343 -13.81 -12.21 2.82
C VAL A 343 -14.23 -13.67 2.80
N GLU A 344 -15.53 -13.89 2.57
CA GLU A 344 -16.20 -15.18 2.42
C GLU A 344 -16.94 -15.20 1.08
N ILE A 345 -17.16 -16.37 0.48
CA ILE A 345 -17.70 -16.52 -0.89
C ILE A 345 -19.09 -15.90 -1.01
N GLU A 346 -19.88 -16.07 0.04
CA GLU A 346 -21.28 -15.68 0.17
C GLU A 346 -21.43 -14.16 0.08
N LYS A 347 -20.44 -13.42 0.60
CA LYS A 347 -20.40 -11.94 0.59
C LYS A 347 -20.08 -11.36 -0.81
N LEU A 348 -19.48 -12.16 -1.70
CA LEU A 348 -19.10 -11.77 -3.06
C LEU A 348 -20.28 -11.80 -4.05
N GLY A 349 -21.40 -12.43 -3.68
CA GLY A 349 -22.63 -12.43 -4.47
C GLY A 349 -22.51 -13.02 -5.87
N VAL A 350 -21.61 -13.99 -6.08
CA VAL A 350 -21.39 -14.68 -7.38
C VAL A 350 -22.66 -15.39 -7.83
N ARG A 351 -22.92 -15.42 -9.15
CA ARG A 351 -24.13 -16.00 -9.75
C ARG A 351 -23.78 -16.99 -10.86
N ASN A 352 -24.56 -18.07 -10.97
CA ASN A 352 -24.40 -19.06 -12.03
C ASN A 352 -24.67 -18.44 -13.41
N GLY A 353 -23.81 -18.71 -14.39
CA GLY A 353 -23.95 -18.23 -15.77
C GLY A 353 -23.40 -16.82 -16.03
N GLU A 354 -22.74 -16.19 -15.05
CA GLU A 354 -21.96 -14.97 -15.27
C GLU A 354 -20.46 -15.31 -15.38
N ALA A 355 -19.79 -14.81 -16.41
CA ALA A 355 -18.35 -14.99 -16.58
C ALA A 355 -17.60 -14.13 -15.55
N LEU A 356 -16.69 -14.74 -14.80
CA LEU A 356 -16.11 -14.14 -13.60
C LEU A 356 -14.66 -13.69 -13.84
N ALA A 357 -14.41 -12.39 -13.67
CA ALA A 357 -13.10 -11.79 -13.56
C ALA A 357 -12.82 -11.36 -12.11
N VAL A 358 -11.59 -11.52 -11.64
CA VAL A 358 -11.18 -11.10 -10.29
C VAL A 358 -9.92 -10.26 -10.36
N ASN A 359 -9.89 -9.12 -9.67
CA ASN A 359 -8.84 -8.12 -9.77
C ASN A 359 -8.22 -7.84 -8.40
N PHE A 360 -6.89 -7.96 -8.32
CA PHE A 360 -6.07 -7.58 -7.17
C PHE A 360 -5.12 -6.43 -7.56
N PRO A 361 -5.54 -5.16 -7.43
CA PRO A 361 -4.70 -4.02 -7.77
C PRO A 361 -4.02 -3.49 -6.50
N LEU A 362 -2.72 -3.76 -6.35
CA LEU A 362 -1.85 -3.21 -5.30
C LEU A 362 -2.44 -3.39 -3.88
N VAL A 363 -2.77 -4.63 -3.50
CA VAL A 363 -3.56 -4.91 -2.28
C VAL A 363 -3.14 -6.17 -1.52
N LEU A 364 -2.61 -7.21 -2.18
CA LEU A 364 -2.23 -8.44 -1.47
C LEU A 364 -0.99 -8.23 -0.61
N HIS A 365 -0.15 -7.24 -0.93
CA HIS A 365 0.97 -6.87 -0.07
C HIS A 365 0.55 -6.30 1.30
N HIS A 366 -0.63 -5.68 1.44
CA HIS A 366 -1.13 -5.24 2.75
C HIS A 366 -1.64 -6.40 3.64
N MET A 367 -1.93 -7.58 3.04
CA MET A 367 -2.44 -8.71 3.81
C MET A 367 -1.35 -9.35 4.67
N PRO A 368 -1.63 -9.71 5.95
CA PRO A 368 -0.68 -10.44 6.78
C PRO A 368 -0.29 -11.78 6.15
N ASP A 369 1.01 -12.10 6.26
CA ASP A 369 1.62 -13.27 5.67
C ASP A 369 1.97 -14.33 6.74
N GLU A 370 2.63 -15.40 6.31
CA GLU A 370 3.12 -16.47 7.17
C GLU A 370 4.12 -16.03 8.27
N SER A 371 4.69 -14.83 8.21
CA SER A 371 5.55 -14.27 9.27
C SER A 371 4.76 -13.58 10.40
N VAL A 372 3.48 -13.26 10.16
CA VAL A 372 2.59 -12.56 11.10
C VAL A 372 1.57 -13.52 11.73
N THR A 373 1.08 -14.49 10.96
CA THR A 373 0.00 -15.38 11.42
C THR A 373 -0.02 -16.72 10.69
N VAL A 374 -0.33 -17.77 11.44
CA VAL A 374 -0.51 -19.15 10.94
C VAL A 374 -1.73 -19.31 10.03
N GLU A 375 -2.65 -18.33 9.99
CA GLU A 375 -3.81 -18.35 9.09
C GLU A 375 -3.44 -18.24 7.60
N ASN A 376 -2.28 -17.67 7.27
CA ASN A 376 -1.81 -17.43 5.90
C ASN A 376 -2.93 -16.86 5.00
N HIS A 377 -3.40 -15.66 5.34
CA HIS A 377 -4.56 -15.03 4.69
C HIS A 377 -4.40 -14.89 3.17
N ARG A 378 -3.17 -14.62 2.70
CA ARG A 378 -2.82 -14.50 1.27
C ARG A 378 -3.18 -15.78 0.52
N ASP A 379 -2.61 -16.93 0.92
CA ASP A 379 -2.87 -18.19 0.23
C ASP A 379 -4.32 -18.67 0.44
N ARG A 380 -4.91 -18.39 1.62
CA ARG A 380 -6.32 -18.69 1.90
C ARG A 380 -7.26 -17.95 0.95
N LEU A 381 -7.01 -16.66 0.69
CA LEU A 381 -7.79 -15.87 -0.24
C LEU A 381 -7.61 -16.35 -1.69
N LEU A 382 -6.39 -16.67 -2.11
CA LEU A 382 -6.15 -17.25 -3.44
C LEU A 382 -6.87 -18.59 -3.63
N ARG A 383 -6.88 -19.47 -2.63
CA ARG A 383 -7.67 -20.73 -2.66
C ARG A 383 -9.18 -20.48 -2.68
N LEU A 384 -9.67 -19.45 -1.96
CA LEU A 384 -11.07 -19.03 -2.01
C LEU A 384 -11.45 -18.56 -3.42
N VAL A 385 -10.65 -17.67 -4.02
CA VAL A 385 -10.86 -17.19 -5.39
C VAL A 385 -10.80 -18.34 -6.40
N LYS A 386 -9.88 -19.31 -6.25
CA LYS A 386 -9.83 -20.49 -7.13
C LYS A 386 -11.11 -21.32 -7.08
N ARG A 387 -11.75 -21.46 -5.90
CA ARG A 387 -13.04 -22.17 -5.77
C ARG A 387 -14.18 -21.50 -6.56
N LEU A 388 -14.09 -20.21 -6.86
CA LEU A 388 -15.06 -19.50 -7.70
C LEU A 388 -14.95 -19.86 -9.20
N SER A 389 -13.88 -20.57 -9.59
CA SER A 389 -13.58 -20.93 -10.99
C SER A 389 -13.60 -19.75 -11.98
N PRO A 390 -12.89 -18.64 -11.70
CA PRO A 390 -12.91 -17.45 -12.54
C PRO A 390 -12.35 -17.69 -13.95
N ASN A 391 -12.91 -17.00 -14.94
CA ASN A 391 -12.39 -16.94 -16.31
C ASN A 391 -10.98 -16.32 -16.35
N VAL A 392 -10.72 -15.33 -15.49
CA VAL A 392 -9.41 -14.69 -15.31
C VAL A 392 -9.25 -14.11 -13.90
N VAL A 393 -8.03 -14.13 -13.38
CA VAL A 393 -7.61 -13.36 -12.20
C VAL A 393 -6.43 -12.47 -12.59
N THR A 394 -6.53 -11.16 -12.37
CA THR A 394 -5.46 -10.18 -12.56
C THR A 394 -4.78 -9.83 -11.24
N LEU A 395 -3.45 -9.71 -11.29
CA LEU A 395 -2.62 -9.27 -10.17
C LEU A 395 -1.71 -8.14 -10.64
N VAL A 396 -1.78 -7.00 -9.95
CA VAL A 396 -0.85 -5.88 -10.09
C VAL A 396 -0.21 -5.64 -8.73
N GLU A 397 1.11 -5.71 -8.63
CA GLU A 397 1.83 -5.59 -7.35
C GLU A 397 3.14 -4.79 -7.50
N GLN A 398 3.63 -4.21 -6.39
CA GLN A 398 4.94 -3.55 -6.37
C GLN A 398 6.07 -4.61 -6.46
N GLU A 399 7.00 -4.43 -7.39
CA GLU A 399 8.14 -5.34 -7.56
C GLU A 399 9.31 -4.94 -6.64
N ALA A 400 9.23 -5.37 -5.38
CA ALA A 400 10.28 -5.21 -4.37
C ALA A 400 10.26 -6.37 -3.36
N ASN A 401 11.42 -6.77 -2.84
CA ASN A 401 11.54 -7.76 -1.77
C ASN A 401 11.62 -7.12 -0.37
N THR A 402 10.59 -6.37 0.00
CA THR A 402 10.53 -5.76 1.34
C THR A 402 9.82 -6.62 2.39
N ASN A 403 9.16 -7.72 2.02
CA ASN A 403 8.53 -8.58 3.02
C ASN A 403 9.54 -9.48 3.76
N THR A 404 10.30 -10.30 3.03
CA THR A 404 11.05 -11.45 3.59
C THR A 404 12.44 -11.14 4.12
N ALA A 405 12.96 -9.94 3.84
CA ALA A 405 14.32 -9.55 4.18
C ALA A 405 14.48 -9.08 5.65
N PRO A 406 15.62 -9.39 6.30
CA PRO A 406 16.05 -8.72 7.53
C PRO A 406 16.14 -7.21 7.37
N PHE A 407 16.31 -6.48 8.48
CA PHE A 407 16.15 -5.02 8.51
C PHE A 407 17.08 -4.27 7.54
N LEU A 408 18.40 -4.48 7.59
CA LEU A 408 19.33 -3.73 6.74
C LEU A 408 19.19 -4.06 5.24
N PRO A 409 19.08 -5.33 4.79
CA PRO A 409 18.77 -5.62 3.39
C PRO A 409 17.42 -5.04 2.93
N ARG A 410 16.39 -5.06 3.80
CA ARG A 410 15.09 -4.42 3.51
C ARG A 410 15.22 -2.91 3.38
N PHE A 411 15.99 -2.26 4.25
CA PHE A 411 16.25 -0.82 4.19
C PHE A 411 16.93 -0.42 2.87
N VAL A 412 17.89 -1.23 2.40
CA VAL A 412 18.56 -1.03 1.09
C VAL A 412 17.60 -1.21 -0.09
N GLU A 413 16.72 -2.22 -0.04
CA GLU A 413 15.67 -2.44 -1.04
C GLU A 413 14.70 -1.24 -1.10
N THR A 414 14.18 -0.81 0.05
CA THR A 414 13.33 0.37 0.17
C THR A 414 14.04 1.63 -0.35
N MET A 415 15.32 1.83 -0.02
CA MET A 415 16.10 2.96 -0.54
C MET A 415 16.21 2.94 -2.07
N ASN A 416 16.45 1.78 -2.68
CA ASN A 416 16.65 1.69 -4.13
C ASN A 416 15.33 1.80 -4.90
N HIS A 417 14.27 1.13 -4.44
CA HIS A 417 12.94 1.20 -5.05
C HIS A 417 12.37 2.62 -4.98
N TYR A 418 12.27 3.22 -3.79
CA TYR A 418 11.68 4.56 -3.67
C TYR A 418 12.59 5.66 -4.23
N LEU A 419 13.91 5.46 -4.38
CA LEU A 419 14.75 6.43 -5.10
C LEU A 419 14.36 6.51 -6.58
N ALA A 420 14.09 5.37 -7.22
CA ALA A 420 13.58 5.36 -8.59
C ALA A 420 12.20 6.02 -8.72
N VAL A 421 11.31 5.85 -7.73
CA VAL A 421 10.02 6.56 -7.65
C VAL A 421 10.21 8.08 -7.48
N PHE A 422 11.13 8.51 -6.60
CA PHE A 422 11.38 9.92 -6.33
C PHE A 422 12.10 10.64 -7.48
N GLU A 423 12.97 9.93 -8.22
CA GLU A 423 13.59 10.42 -9.45
C GLU A 423 12.60 10.60 -10.61
N SER A 424 11.59 9.73 -10.72
CA SER A 424 10.63 9.80 -11.82
C SER A 424 9.60 10.91 -11.62
N ILE A 425 9.21 11.18 -10.37
CA ILE A 425 8.43 12.35 -9.96
C ILE A 425 9.20 13.64 -10.28
N ASP A 426 10.52 13.67 -10.02
CA ASP A 426 11.40 14.84 -10.27
C ASP A 426 11.43 15.29 -11.74
N VAL A 427 11.19 14.36 -12.67
CA VAL A 427 11.14 14.63 -14.12
C VAL A 427 9.80 15.23 -14.56
N LYS A 428 8.74 15.14 -13.75
CA LYS A 428 7.38 15.58 -14.10
C LYS A 428 6.84 16.73 -13.25
N LEU A 429 7.22 16.80 -11.96
CA LEU A 429 6.74 17.80 -11.01
C LEU A 429 7.91 18.63 -10.46
N ALA A 430 7.77 19.96 -10.50
CA ALA A 430 8.82 20.88 -10.06
C ALA A 430 9.11 20.76 -8.55
N ARG A 431 10.39 20.90 -8.17
CA ARG A 431 10.88 20.62 -6.82
C ARG A 431 10.35 21.57 -5.74
N ASP A 432 10.07 22.80 -6.10
CA ASP A 432 9.47 23.83 -5.25
C ASP A 432 7.94 23.75 -5.16
N HIS A 433 7.30 22.91 -5.99
CA HIS A 433 5.84 22.82 -6.04
C HIS A 433 5.27 22.17 -4.78
N LYS A 434 4.37 22.86 -4.08
CA LYS A 434 3.75 22.34 -2.84
C LYS A 434 3.02 21.02 -3.06
N GLU A 435 2.38 20.85 -4.20
CA GLU A 435 1.71 19.58 -4.56
C GLU A 435 2.69 18.41 -4.66
N ARG A 436 3.93 18.64 -5.14
CA ARG A 436 4.99 17.62 -5.24
C ARG A 436 5.44 17.17 -3.85
N ILE A 437 5.56 18.12 -2.91
CA ILE A 437 5.81 17.82 -1.48
C ILE A 437 4.64 17.03 -0.90
N ASN A 438 3.40 17.46 -1.14
CA ASN A 438 2.21 16.83 -0.58
C ASN A 438 1.98 15.41 -1.13
N VAL A 439 2.23 15.18 -2.42
CA VAL A 439 2.21 13.84 -3.04
C VAL A 439 3.22 12.92 -2.37
N GLU A 440 4.47 13.36 -2.20
CA GLU A 440 5.48 12.52 -1.53
C GLU A 440 5.15 12.28 -0.06
N GLN A 441 4.67 13.29 0.67
CA GLN A 441 4.33 13.20 2.09
C GLN A 441 3.10 12.32 2.36
N HIS A 442 2.04 12.43 1.56
CA HIS A 442 0.76 11.76 1.81
C HIS A 442 0.58 10.45 1.03
N CYS A 443 1.23 10.30 -0.13
CA CYS A 443 1.16 9.05 -0.90
C CYS A 443 2.30 8.09 -0.57
N LEU A 444 3.55 8.57 -0.40
CA LEU A 444 4.74 7.70 -0.37
C LEU A 444 5.41 7.59 1.00
N ALA A 445 5.56 8.69 1.74
CA ALA A 445 6.31 8.73 2.99
C ALA A 445 5.72 7.80 4.06
N ARG A 446 4.39 7.62 4.06
CA ARG A 446 3.69 6.68 4.95
C ARG A 446 4.15 5.23 4.72
N GLU A 447 4.36 4.83 3.46
CA GLU A 447 4.84 3.48 3.11
C GLU A 447 6.31 3.31 3.52
N VAL A 448 7.17 4.26 3.15
CA VAL A 448 8.61 4.30 3.51
C VAL A 448 8.80 4.20 5.04
N VAL A 449 8.03 4.97 5.82
CA VAL A 449 8.10 4.92 7.28
C VAL A 449 7.60 3.58 7.83
N ASN A 450 6.56 2.96 7.27
CA ASN A 450 6.11 1.64 7.74
C ASN A 450 7.16 0.53 7.49
N LEU A 451 7.78 0.53 6.31
CA LEU A 451 8.81 -0.44 5.89
C LEU A 451 10.05 -0.42 6.80
N ILE A 452 10.41 0.77 7.30
CA ILE A 452 11.59 1.01 8.14
C ILE A 452 11.26 0.93 9.64
N ALA A 453 10.19 1.58 10.08
CA ALA A 453 9.93 1.83 11.49
C ALA A 453 9.07 0.75 12.19
N CYS A 454 8.32 -0.05 11.43
CA CYS A 454 7.40 -1.05 11.99
C CYS A 454 7.94 -2.48 11.84
N GLU A 455 7.44 -3.40 12.66
CA GLU A 455 7.66 -4.85 12.56
C GLU A 455 6.37 -5.62 12.93
N GLY A 456 6.38 -6.95 12.75
CA GLY A 456 5.30 -7.82 13.17
C GLY A 456 3.94 -7.44 12.57
N VAL A 457 2.90 -7.39 13.40
CA VAL A 457 1.53 -6.98 13.01
C VAL A 457 1.42 -5.51 12.61
N GLU A 458 2.38 -4.65 12.96
CA GLU A 458 2.31 -3.20 12.72
C GLU A 458 2.97 -2.79 11.40
N ARG A 459 3.77 -3.69 10.81
CA ARG A 459 4.25 -3.54 9.43
C ARG A 459 3.19 -4.07 8.46
N GLU A 460 2.34 -3.18 7.98
CA GLU A 460 1.33 -3.46 6.95
C GLU A 460 1.99 -3.56 5.56
N GLU A 461 3.07 -2.81 5.29
CA GLU A 461 3.72 -2.81 3.97
C GLU A 461 4.70 -3.98 3.79
N ARG A 462 4.30 -4.93 2.93
CA ARG A 462 4.94 -6.25 2.78
C ARG A 462 4.93 -6.73 1.32
N HIS A 463 5.57 -5.95 0.44
CA HIS A 463 5.73 -6.26 -0.98
C HIS A 463 6.60 -7.52 -1.17
N GLU A 464 6.26 -8.33 -2.17
CA GLU A 464 7.01 -9.52 -2.55
C GLU A 464 7.26 -9.46 -4.07
N PRO A 465 8.43 -9.89 -4.57
CA PRO A 465 8.68 -9.93 -6.00
C PRO A 465 7.76 -10.97 -6.67
N LEU A 466 7.43 -10.75 -7.94
CA LEU A 466 6.46 -11.55 -8.68
C LEU A 466 6.75 -13.06 -8.66
N GLY A 467 8.02 -13.48 -8.53
CA GLY A 467 8.38 -14.89 -8.34
C GLY A 467 7.72 -15.55 -7.12
N LYS A 468 7.56 -14.84 -6.01
CA LYS A 468 6.87 -15.36 -4.81
C LYS A 468 5.36 -15.36 -5.00
N TRP A 469 4.78 -14.31 -5.60
CA TRP A 469 3.36 -14.30 -5.97
C TRP A 469 3.00 -15.43 -6.95
N ARG A 470 3.80 -15.64 -8.01
CA ARG A 470 3.66 -16.78 -8.94
C ARG A 470 3.64 -18.12 -8.19
N SER A 471 4.52 -18.28 -7.20
CA SER A 471 4.56 -19.48 -6.37
C SER A 471 3.26 -19.67 -5.56
N ARG A 472 2.74 -18.61 -4.92
CA ARG A 472 1.44 -18.66 -4.21
C ARG A 472 0.28 -19.00 -5.15
N PHE A 473 0.21 -18.38 -6.33
CA PHE A 473 -0.82 -18.67 -7.34
C PHE A 473 -0.76 -20.12 -7.85
N HIS A 474 0.44 -20.63 -8.14
CA HIS A 474 0.61 -22.05 -8.50
C HIS A 474 0.19 -23.00 -7.38
N MET A 475 0.56 -22.72 -6.12
CA MET A 475 0.13 -23.53 -4.96
C MET A 475 -1.39 -23.45 -4.71
N ALA A 476 -2.05 -22.37 -5.10
CA ALA A 476 -3.51 -22.25 -5.09
C ALA A 476 -4.19 -22.91 -6.32
N GLY A 477 -3.42 -23.50 -7.25
CA GLY A 477 -3.94 -24.23 -8.40
C GLY A 477 -4.22 -23.37 -9.65
N PHE A 478 -3.70 -22.14 -9.71
CA PHE A 478 -3.78 -21.30 -10.90
C PHE A 478 -2.71 -21.65 -11.95
N LYS A 479 -3.05 -21.39 -13.21
CA LYS A 479 -2.16 -21.45 -14.36
C LYS A 479 -2.01 -20.05 -14.96
N PRO A 480 -0.81 -19.64 -15.41
CA PRO A 480 -0.63 -18.35 -16.07
C PRO A 480 -1.57 -18.18 -17.27
N TYR A 481 -2.01 -16.93 -17.46
CA TYR A 481 -2.71 -16.45 -18.63
C TYR A 481 -1.90 -15.26 -19.16
N PRO A 482 -0.95 -15.48 -20.09
CA PRO A 482 -0.09 -14.41 -20.61
C PRO A 482 -0.91 -13.29 -21.26
N LEU A 483 -0.49 -12.05 -21.02
CA LEU A 483 -1.06 -10.87 -21.68
C LEU A 483 -0.73 -10.90 -23.19
N SER A 484 -1.70 -10.53 -24.04
CA SER A 484 -1.50 -10.62 -25.48
C SER A 484 -0.59 -9.52 -26.03
N SER A 485 -0.05 -9.74 -27.23
CA SER A 485 0.70 -8.72 -27.97
C SER A 485 -0.11 -7.45 -28.27
N TYR A 486 -1.46 -7.51 -28.27
CA TYR A 486 -2.31 -6.33 -28.39
C TYR A 486 -2.30 -5.52 -27.08
N VAL A 487 -2.52 -6.17 -25.93
CA VAL A 487 -2.43 -5.51 -24.61
C VAL A 487 -1.04 -4.91 -24.42
N ASN A 488 0.02 -5.68 -24.71
CA ASN A 488 1.40 -5.24 -24.53
C ASN A 488 1.74 -4.05 -25.46
N ALA A 489 1.18 -3.99 -26.68
CA ALA A 489 1.31 -2.85 -27.57
C ALA A 489 0.54 -1.61 -27.08
N THR A 490 -0.68 -1.77 -26.56
CA THR A 490 -1.44 -0.67 -25.95
C THR A 490 -0.72 -0.08 -24.73
N ILE A 491 -0.15 -0.92 -23.87
CA ILE A 491 0.64 -0.47 -22.71
C ILE A 491 1.94 0.22 -23.12
N LYS A 492 2.58 -0.23 -24.21
CA LYS A 492 3.72 0.49 -24.79
C LYS A 492 3.30 1.88 -25.28
N GLY A 493 2.20 1.99 -26.04
CA GLY A 493 1.69 3.28 -26.54
C GLY A 493 1.25 4.24 -25.42
N LEU A 494 0.75 3.73 -24.30
CA LEU A 494 0.51 4.52 -23.08
C LEU A 494 1.82 5.16 -22.58
N LEU A 495 2.91 4.39 -22.52
CA LEU A 495 4.20 4.85 -21.99
C LEU A 495 4.94 5.82 -22.92
N GLU A 496 4.62 5.85 -24.22
CA GLU A 496 5.14 6.85 -25.18
C GLU A 496 4.73 8.30 -24.83
N SER A 497 3.75 8.49 -23.94
CA SER A 497 3.36 9.81 -23.38
C SER A 497 4.13 10.24 -22.11
N TYR A 498 5.04 9.39 -21.62
CA TYR A 498 5.85 9.60 -20.41
C TYR A 498 7.34 9.77 -20.76
N SER A 499 8.20 9.91 -19.74
CA SER A 499 9.65 10.00 -19.94
C SER A 499 10.22 8.69 -20.50
N GLU A 500 11.14 8.80 -21.48
CA GLU A 500 11.96 7.71 -22.03
C GLU A 500 12.73 6.86 -21.00
N LYS A 501 12.84 7.35 -19.75
CA LYS A 501 13.43 6.64 -18.62
C LYS A 501 12.50 5.56 -18.03
N TYR A 502 11.21 5.57 -18.35
CA TYR A 502 10.32 4.46 -18.03
C TYR A 502 10.58 3.29 -18.97
N THR A 503 10.70 2.09 -18.40
CA THR A 503 10.98 0.85 -19.13
C THR A 503 9.79 -0.11 -19.04
N LEU A 504 9.57 -0.88 -20.11
CA LEU A 504 8.56 -1.92 -20.19
C LEU A 504 9.23 -3.22 -20.62
N GLU A 505 9.27 -4.21 -19.73
CA GLU A 505 9.80 -5.55 -20.00
C GLU A 505 8.65 -6.57 -19.97
N GLU A 506 8.58 -7.45 -20.98
CA GLU A 506 7.72 -8.63 -20.98
C GLU A 506 8.57 -9.85 -20.57
N ARG A 507 8.24 -10.48 -19.44
CA ARG A 507 9.00 -11.64 -18.91
C ARG A 507 8.08 -12.74 -18.37
N ASP A 508 8.20 -13.93 -18.96
CA ASP A 508 7.39 -15.13 -18.70
C ASP A 508 5.85 -14.87 -18.67
N GLY A 509 5.36 -14.04 -19.59
CA GLY A 509 3.93 -13.71 -19.71
C GLY A 509 3.40 -12.71 -18.68
N ALA A 510 4.29 -11.98 -17.99
CA ALA A 510 3.95 -10.80 -17.18
C ALA A 510 4.62 -9.55 -17.75
N LEU A 511 4.01 -8.38 -17.51
CA LEU A 511 4.61 -7.08 -17.79
C LEU A 511 5.26 -6.50 -16.54
N TYR A 512 6.40 -5.86 -16.74
CA TYR A 512 7.17 -5.14 -15.73
C TYR A 512 7.28 -3.67 -16.16
N LEU A 513 6.71 -2.76 -15.37
CA LEU A 513 7.00 -1.34 -15.44
C LEU A 513 8.24 -1.06 -14.57
N GLY A 514 9.27 -0.46 -15.17
CA GLY A 514 10.48 -0.03 -14.49
C GLY A 514 10.80 1.44 -14.71
N TRP A 515 11.78 1.92 -13.95
CA TRP A 515 12.44 3.20 -14.16
C TRP A 515 13.95 2.96 -14.26
N LYS A 516 14.52 3.33 -15.41
CA LYS A 516 15.87 2.92 -15.83
C LYS A 516 15.98 1.39 -15.72
N ASN A 517 16.84 0.91 -14.82
CA ASN A 517 17.13 -0.50 -14.57
C ASN A 517 16.41 -1.06 -13.32
N GLN A 518 15.55 -0.27 -12.65
CA GLN A 518 14.84 -0.65 -11.44
C GLN A 518 13.38 -1.01 -11.78
N PRO A 519 12.95 -2.27 -11.65
CA PRO A 519 11.53 -2.63 -11.66
C PRO A 519 10.77 -1.90 -10.54
N LEU A 520 9.53 -1.49 -10.84
CA LEU A 520 8.66 -0.79 -9.90
C LEU A 520 7.33 -1.54 -9.70
N ILE A 521 6.63 -1.91 -10.78
CA ILE A 521 5.31 -2.56 -10.69
C ILE A 521 5.25 -3.71 -11.71
N THR A 522 4.72 -4.85 -11.27
CA THR A 522 4.37 -5.97 -12.16
C THR A 522 2.88 -6.06 -12.40
N SER A 523 2.52 -6.59 -13.57
CA SER A 523 1.15 -6.94 -13.94
C SER A 523 1.12 -8.31 -14.62
N CYS A 524 0.21 -9.18 -14.18
CA CYS A 524 0.04 -10.52 -14.74
C CYS A 524 -1.39 -11.05 -14.58
N ALA A 525 -1.74 -12.07 -15.35
CA ALA A 525 -3.04 -12.71 -15.30
C ALA A 525 -2.96 -14.24 -15.20
N TRP A 526 -4.05 -14.85 -14.70
CA TRP A 526 -4.13 -16.23 -14.25
C TRP A 526 -5.52 -16.85 -14.51
N ARG A 527 -5.60 -18.18 -14.46
CA ARG A 527 -6.85 -18.97 -14.58
C ARG A 527 -6.83 -20.26 -13.76
#